data_AF-A0A0F9VY99-F1
#
_entry.id   AF-A0A0F9VY99-F1
#
_cell.length_a   1.000
_cell.length_b   1.000
_cell.length_c   1.000
_cell.angle_alpha   90.00
_cell.angle_beta   90.00
_cell.angle_gamma   90.00
#
_symmetry.space_group_name_H-M   'P 1'
#
loop_
_entity.id
_entity.type
_entity.pdbx_description
1 polymer ?
#
loop_
_entity_poly.entity_id
_entity_poly.type
_entity_poly.pdbx_seq_one_letter_code
_entity_poly.pdbx_strand_id
1 'polypeptide(L)'
;MAKSSSLSFILVAVGGAAVGFLAAQTLPLSAEEAPTDETQLAEAIAGLERLTVDERLRGEITSASELNGKDGSRFIRYALSLEEDDIVEISLSGALQGVVALYDDQLQLLDNAATIRHRVDESGDYVVVVSGNDAHSYGPFNVNTRVVELTDADSVTVGEPVDSWLQGSSREISLTIEEAGLYQLEMRSDDFDAYLEITGPNGYAREDDDSAGNLDARIADFLAPGEYTLTARSAYGDGNGVYTLSVEPHELPGNGELRNDGALTPDDSLNGWYSGQELNYQVEIEEAGMYQIEMRSNDVDSYLVLEGPNGYYREDDDSAGNLDARIADFLAPGVYELTARTAYGQSSGMFTLSMQPHDMPDVELRNEGVLNPDESINGWYSGEPLTYQLEVAESSLVTIEMRSSDFDTFLELSGQGVAASDDDGAGGTDSLLEERLLPGTYTVSARGFSTMGSGLFELNVSMEPTDIAPEL
;
A
#
# COMPACT_ATOMS: atom_id res chain seq x y z
N MET A 1 -73.87 -25.29 -43.15
CA MET A 1 -73.44 -25.14 -41.74
C MET A 1 -71.95 -25.44 -41.67
N ALA A 2 -71.11 -24.42 -41.77
CA ALA A 2 -69.67 -24.52 -41.59
C ALA A 2 -69.33 -23.76 -40.31
N LYS A 3 -68.74 -24.47 -39.34
CA LYS A 3 -68.33 -23.91 -38.06
C LYS A 3 -67.12 -23.01 -38.27
N SER A 4 -67.24 -21.75 -37.84
CA SER A 4 -66.12 -20.85 -37.63
C SER A 4 -65.28 -21.38 -36.47
N SER A 5 -63.98 -21.56 -36.71
CA SER A 5 -62.97 -21.75 -35.67
C SER A 5 -62.22 -20.45 -35.54
N SER A 6 -62.33 -19.80 -34.39
CA SER A 6 -61.52 -18.64 -34.02
C SER A 6 -60.07 -19.08 -33.80
N LEU A 7 -59.18 -18.74 -34.73
CA LEU A 7 -57.74 -18.78 -34.48
C LEU A 7 -57.40 -17.62 -33.54
N SER A 8 -57.14 -17.96 -32.27
CA SER A 8 -56.40 -17.09 -31.37
C SER A 8 -54.94 -17.12 -31.81
N PHE A 9 -54.43 -15.98 -32.30
CA PHE A 9 -53.01 -15.76 -32.40
C PHE A 9 -52.51 -15.25 -31.05
N ILE A 10 -51.77 -16.10 -30.35
CA ILE A 10 -50.82 -15.68 -29.33
C ILE A 10 -49.65 -15.07 -30.10
N LEU A 11 -49.43 -13.76 -29.92
CA LEU A 11 -48.16 -13.15 -30.29
C LEU A 11 -47.34 -13.00 -29.02
N VAL A 12 -46.28 -13.81 -28.94
CA VAL A 12 -45.16 -13.63 -28.02
C VAL A 12 -44.28 -12.54 -28.64
N ALA A 13 -44.06 -11.44 -27.91
CA ALA A 13 -42.98 -10.51 -28.17
C ALA A 13 -42.06 -10.50 -26.95
N VAL A 14 -40.85 -11.02 -27.15
CA VAL A 14 -39.68 -10.87 -26.29
C VAL A 14 -39.04 -9.54 -26.68
N GLY A 15 -38.77 -8.66 -25.72
CA GLY A 15 -38.06 -7.40 -25.93
C GLY A 15 -38.79 -6.20 -25.32
N GLY A 16 -38.09 -5.47 -24.46
CA GLY A 16 -38.64 -4.44 -23.58
C GLY A 16 -39.21 -3.21 -24.30
N ALA A 17 -40.37 -2.78 -23.80
CA ALA A 17 -40.86 -1.41 -23.71
C ALA A 17 -42.20 -1.53 -22.96
N ALA A 18 -42.22 -1.19 -21.67
CA ALA A 18 -43.44 -1.22 -20.87
C ALA A 18 -44.29 0.02 -21.20
N VAL A 19 -45.06 -0.04 -22.28
CA VAL A 19 -46.11 0.94 -22.56
C VAL A 19 -47.24 0.72 -21.56
N GLY A 20 -47.51 1.73 -20.73
CA GLY A 20 -48.62 1.76 -19.79
C GLY A 20 -49.97 1.52 -20.48
N PHE A 21 -50.76 0.61 -19.92
CA PHE A 21 -52.01 0.13 -20.49
C PHE A 21 -53.12 1.19 -20.37
N LEU A 22 -53.48 1.86 -21.47
CA LEU A 22 -54.72 2.63 -21.58
C LEU A 22 -55.92 1.68 -21.47
N ALA A 23 -56.81 1.94 -20.52
CA ALA A 23 -58.08 1.22 -20.39
C ALA A 23 -58.90 1.34 -21.68
N ALA A 24 -59.09 0.23 -22.39
CA ALA A 24 -59.85 0.18 -23.63
C ALA A 24 -61.34 0.47 -23.38
N GLN A 25 -61.80 1.66 -23.75
CA GLN A 25 -63.17 1.88 -24.20
C GLN A 25 -63.18 2.00 -25.72
N THR A 26 -64.10 1.30 -26.37
CA THR A 26 -64.20 1.19 -27.83
C THR A 26 -64.50 2.55 -28.48
N LEU A 27 -63.53 3.11 -29.21
CA LEU A 27 -63.72 4.23 -30.13
C LEU A 27 -63.11 3.89 -31.51
N PRO A 28 -63.71 4.33 -32.63
CA PRO A 28 -63.28 3.97 -33.97
C PRO A 28 -61.97 4.69 -34.34
N LEU A 29 -61.04 3.97 -34.99
CA LEU A 29 -59.75 4.49 -35.48
C LEU A 29 -59.96 5.71 -36.40
N SER A 30 -59.52 6.87 -35.94
CA SER A 30 -59.02 7.94 -36.80
C SER A 30 -57.50 7.96 -36.66
N ALA A 31 -56.79 8.07 -37.78
CA ALA A 31 -55.33 8.14 -37.78
C ALA A 31 -54.90 9.53 -37.27
N GLU A 32 -54.64 9.64 -35.97
CA GLU A 32 -53.82 10.71 -35.41
C GLU A 32 -52.35 10.35 -35.59
N GLU A 33 -51.54 11.34 -36.00
CA GLU A 33 -50.08 11.24 -36.01
C GLU A 33 -49.59 10.86 -34.61
N ALA A 34 -48.56 10.01 -34.54
CA ALA A 34 -47.96 9.66 -33.25
C ALA A 34 -47.49 10.96 -32.57
N PRO A 35 -47.86 11.19 -31.29
CA PRO A 35 -47.47 12.41 -30.59
C PRO A 35 -45.94 12.50 -30.53
N THR A 36 -45.41 13.70 -30.79
CA THR A 36 -43.99 14.01 -30.60
C THR A 36 -43.60 13.87 -29.13
N ASP A 37 -42.32 13.67 -28.83
CA ASP A 37 -41.84 13.47 -27.45
C ASP A 37 -42.23 14.64 -26.53
N GLU A 38 -42.12 15.89 -27.01
CA GLU A 38 -42.61 17.08 -26.30
C GLU A 38 -44.11 17.03 -25.96
N THR A 39 -44.94 16.44 -26.84
CA THR A 39 -46.39 16.31 -26.60
C THR A 39 -46.68 15.23 -25.57
N GLN A 40 -45.93 14.13 -25.59
CA GLN A 40 -46.09 13.02 -24.64
C GLN A 40 -45.70 13.41 -23.22
N LEU A 41 -44.57 14.12 -23.06
CA LEU A 41 -44.17 14.64 -21.75
C LEU A 41 -45.17 15.67 -21.22
N ALA A 42 -45.59 16.62 -22.06
CA ALA A 42 -46.55 17.64 -21.67
C ALA A 42 -47.87 17.01 -21.17
N GLU A 43 -48.33 15.92 -21.79
CA GLU A 43 -49.45 15.12 -21.30
C GLU A 43 -49.12 14.34 -20.02
N ALA A 44 -47.93 13.76 -19.91
CA ALA A 44 -47.51 12.98 -18.76
C ALA A 44 -47.36 13.81 -17.47
N ILE A 45 -46.96 15.08 -17.60
CA ILE A 45 -46.87 16.02 -16.48
C ILE A 45 -48.14 16.85 -16.26
N ALA A 46 -49.11 16.77 -17.18
CA ALA A 46 -50.35 17.53 -17.09
C ALA A 46 -51.14 17.15 -15.83
N GLY A 47 -51.25 18.09 -14.89
CA GLY A 47 -51.97 17.90 -13.64
C GLY A 47 -51.19 17.22 -12.53
N LEU A 48 -49.89 16.94 -12.73
CA LEU A 48 -49.00 16.54 -11.65
C LEU A 48 -48.70 17.74 -10.74
N GLU A 49 -48.52 17.45 -9.45
CA GLU A 49 -47.93 18.40 -8.51
C GLU A 49 -46.45 18.62 -8.85
N ARG A 50 -45.97 19.85 -8.68
CA ARG A 50 -44.58 20.22 -9.01
C ARG A 50 -43.71 20.20 -7.76
N LEU A 51 -42.55 19.54 -7.87
CA LEU A 51 -41.45 19.69 -6.93
C LEU A 51 -40.72 20.99 -7.23
N THR A 52 -40.34 21.71 -6.18
CA THR A 52 -39.50 22.91 -6.26
C THR A 52 -38.16 22.56 -5.62
N VAL A 53 -37.06 22.85 -6.30
CA VAL A 53 -35.70 22.65 -5.77
C VAL A 53 -35.54 23.42 -4.45
N ASP A 54 -34.84 22.82 -3.48
CA ASP A 54 -34.63 23.30 -2.11
C ASP A 54 -35.89 23.38 -1.23
N GLU A 55 -37.04 22.93 -1.74
CA GLU A 55 -38.27 22.80 -0.97
C GLU A 55 -38.59 21.34 -0.67
N ARG A 56 -38.85 21.06 0.61
CA ARG A 56 -39.31 19.73 1.02
C ARG A 56 -40.79 19.54 0.70
N LEU A 57 -41.09 18.51 -0.08
CA LEU A 57 -42.45 18.00 -0.28
C LEU A 57 -42.78 16.90 0.75
N ARG A 58 -44.04 16.86 1.19
CA ARG A 58 -44.60 15.78 2.01
C ARG A 58 -45.72 15.06 1.27
N GLY A 59 -45.68 13.74 1.27
CA GLY A 59 -46.73 12.90 0.67
C GLY A 59 -47.00 11.64 1.46
N GLU A 60 -47.96 10.84 1.00
CA GLU A 60 -48.29 9.54 1.58
C GLU A 60 -48.69 8.55 0.48
N ILE A 61 -48.07 7.38 0.46
CA ILE A 61 -48.49 6.26 -0.38
C ILE A 61 -49.60 5.51 0.35
N THR A 62 -50.76 5.38 -0.29
CA THR A 62 -51.94 4.69 0.27
C THR A 62 -52.47 3.63 -0.70
N SER A 63 -53.44 2.83 -0.27
CA SER A 63 -54.12 1.86 -1.15
C SER A 63 -54.87 2.48 -2.32
N ALA A 64 -55.10 3.80 -2.30
CA ALA A 64 -55.73 4.56 -3.37
C ALA A 64 -54.73 5.13 -4.38
N SER A 65 -53.43 5.12 -4.07
CA SER A 65 -52.36 5.56 -4.99
C SER A 65 -52.28 4.65 -6.23
N GLU A 66 -51.61 5.11 -7.28
CA GLU A 66 -51.50 4.37 -8.54
C GLU A 66 -50.82 3.02 -8.34
N LEU A 67 -51.27 1.99 -9.07
CA LEU A 67 -50.77 0.62 -8.95
C LEU A 67 -49.71 0.34 -10.02
N ASN A 68 -48.52 -0.05 -9.59
CA ASN A 68 -47.54 -0.64 -10.47
C ASN A 68 -47.95 -2.09 -10.79
N GLY A 69 -48.32 -2.34 -12.05
CA GLY A 69 -48.79 -3.65 -12.50
C GLY A 69 -47.74 -4.76 -12.54
N LYS A 70 -46.44 -4.41 -12.44
CA LYS A 70 -45.33 -5.38 -12.49
C LYS A 70 -45.15 -6.12 -11.16
N ASP A 71 -45.17 -5.39 -10.06
CA ASP A 71 -44.82 -5.90 -8.72
C ASP A 71 -45.92 -5.64 -7.66
N GLY A 72 -46.98 -4.92 -8.03
CA GLY A 72 -48.10 -4.59 -7.14
C GLY A 72 -47.83 -3.43 -6.18
N SER A 73 -46.67 -2.80 -6.25
CA SER A 73 -46.34 -1.59 -5.47
C SER A 73 -47.25 -0.41 -5.84
N ARG A 74 -47.23 0.62 -5.00
CA ARG A 74 -47.97 1.86 -5.24
C ARG A 74 -47.04 3.03 -5.42
N PHE A 75 -47.43 3.98 -6.27
CA PHE A 75 -46.60 5.15 -6.58
C PHE A 75 -47.41 6.45 -6.74
N ILE A 76 -46.70 7.57 -6.67
CA ILE A 76 -47.16 8.93 -6.99
C ILE A 76 -46.12 9.60 -7.89
N ARG A 77 -46.56 10.43 -8.83
CA ARG A 77 -45.71 11.14 -9.79
C ARG A 77 -45.72 12.65 -9.53
N TYR A 78 -44.58 13.28 -9.77
CA TYR A 78 -44.38 14.71 -9.68
C TYR A 78 -43.63 15.20 -10.92
N ALA A 79 -43.82 16.47 -11.27
CA ALA A 79 -43.01 17.15 -12.26
C ALA A 79 -41.91 17.98 -11.56
N LEU A 80 -40.71 18.02 -12.12
CA LEU A 80 -39.56 18.78 -11.61
C LEU A 80 -38.89 19.48 -12.79
N SER A 81 -38.64 20.79 -12.68
CA SER A 81 -37.89 21.52 -13.70
C SER A 81 -36.43 21.61 -13.28
N LEU A 82 -35.51 21.28 -14.19
CA LEU A 82 -34.06 21.25 -13.96
C LEU A 82 -33.34 22.08 -15.01
N GLU A 83 -32.20 22.68 -14.63
CA GLU A 83 -31.32 23.43 -15.52
C GLU A 83 -30.13 22.55 -15.96
N GLU A 84 -29.66 22.76 -17.19
CA GLU A 84 -28.49 22.08 -17.76
C GLU A 84 -27.25 22.30 -16.88
N ASP A 85 -26.39 21.27 -16.80
CA ASP A 85 -25.18 21.21 -15.98
C ASP A 85 -25.40 21.14 -14.45
N ASP A 86 -26.62 21.36 -13.94
CA ASP A 86 -26.91 21.16 -12.52
C ASP A 86 -26.70 19.68 -12.14
N ILE A 87 -26.18 19.47 -10.93
CA ILE A 87 -26.23 18.15 -10.29
C ILE A 87 -27.33 18.20 -9.25
N VAL A 88 -28.42 17.48 -9.51
CA VAL A 88 -29.56 17.42 -8.59
C VAL A 88 -29.45 16.19 -7.70
N GLU A 89 -29.63 16.37 -6.40
CA GLU A 89 -29.87 15.30 -5.45
C GLU A 89 -31.37 15.24 -5.11
N ILE A 90 -31.96 14.05 -5.25
CA ILE A 90 -33.36 13.79 -4.88
C ILE A 90 -33.36 12.67 -3.84
N SER A 91 -33.79 12.97 -2.61
CA SER A 91 -33.79 12.02 -1.50
C SER A 91 -35.18 11.75 -0.95
N LEU A 92 -35.46 10.47 -0.73
CA LEU A 92 -36.65 9.97 -0.06
C LEU A 92 -36.36 9.71 1.42
N SER A 93 -37.20 10.26 2.29
CA SER A 93 -37.14 10.00 3.73
C SER A 93 -38.53 9.83 4.34
N GLY A 94 -38.64 9.22 5.51
CA GLY A 94 -39.91 9.03 6.19
C GLY A 94 -40.17 7.57 6.54
N ALA A 95 -41.44 7.22 6.74
CA ALA A 95 -41.84 5.87 7.15
C ALA A 95 -42.06 4.93 5.95
N LEU A 96 -42.22 5.49 4.74
CA LEU A 96 -42.35 4.71 3.52
C LEU A 96 -41.04 3.94 3.24
N GLN A 97 -41.16 2.62 3.07
CA GLN A 97 -40.11 1.79 2.51
C GLN A 97 -40.24 1.81 0.99
N GLY A 98 -39.45 2.67 0.34
CA GLY A 98 -39.62 2.99 -1.06
C GLY A 98 -38.37 3.56 -1.71
N VAL A 99 -38.54 4.00 -2.95
CA VAL A 99 -37.52 4.64 -3.78
C VAL A 99 -38.11 5.87 -4.49
N VAL A 100 -37.23 6.76 -4.91
CA VAL A 100 -37.49 7.76 -5.95
C VAL A 100 -36.91 7.24 -7.27
N ALA A 101 -37.62 7.48 -8.36
CA ALA A 101 -37.15 7.24 -9.72
C ALA A 101 -37.25 8.54 -10.52
N LEU A 102 -36.21 8.87 -11.27
CA LEU A 102 -36.15 10.04 -12.15
C LEU A 102 -36.24 9.60 -13.60
N TYR A 103 -37.08 10.29 -14.36
CA TYR A 103 -37.25 10.09 -15.79
C TYR A 103 -36.98 11.39 -16.54
N ASP A 104 -36.34 11.28 -17.69
CA ASP A 104 -36.09 12.40 -18.60
C ASP A 104 -37.37 12.87 -19.32
N ASP A 105 -37.18 13.84 -20.20
CA ASP A 105 -38.22 14.46 -21.01
C ASP A 105 -38.77 13.51 -22.11
N GLN A 106 -38.07 12.41 -22.42
CA GLN A 106 -38.57 11.30 -23.25
C GLN A 106 -39.11 10.11 -22.42
N LEU A 107 -39.33 10.33 -21.12
CA LEU A 107 -39.83 9.33 -20.17
C LEU A 107 -38.96 8.07 -20.10
N GLN A 108 -37.67 8.17 -20.40
CA GLN A 108 -36.70 7.10 -20.12
C GLN A 108 -36.28 7.19 -18.66
N LEU A 109 -36.14 6.02 -18.02
CA LEU A 109 -35.66 5.94 -16.66
C LEU A 109 -34.17 6.29 -16.63
N LEU A 110 -33.82 7.33 -15.88
CA LEU A 110 -32.44 7.75 -15.66
C LEU A 110 -31.84 7.01 -14.48
N ASP A 111 -32.51 7.05 -13.33
CA ASP A 111 -32.05 6.39 -12.11
C ASP A 111 -33.21 6.09 -11.14
N ASN A 112 -33.00 5.15 -10.22
CA ASN A 112 -33.90 4.88 -9.10
C ASN A 112 -33.19 4.34 -7.86
N ALA A 113 -33.38 5.01 -6.72
CA ALA A 113 -32.84 4.62 -5.42
C ALA A 113 -33.56 5.37 -4.29
N ALA A 114 -33.15 5.17 -3.04
CA ALA A 114 -33.64 5.99 -1.92
C ALA A 114 -33.13 7.44 -2.01
N THR A 115 -31.91 7.62 -2.51
CA THR A 115 -31.32 8.91 -2.89
C THR A 115 -30.70 8.72 -4.25
N ILE A 116 -31.00 9.62 -5.18
CA ILE A 116 -30.39 9.66 -6.51
C ILE A 116 -29.65 10.98 -6.67
N ARG A 117 -28.53 10.94 -7.38
CA ARG A 117 -27.81 12.13 -7.84
C ARG A 117 -27.66 12.04 -9.34
N HIS A 118 -28.01 13.11 -10.04
CA HIS A 118 -28.01 13.11 -11.49
C HIS A 118 -27.46 14.44 -12.00
N ARG A 119 -26.49 14.37 -12.91
CA ARG A 119 -26.03 15.51 -13.68
C ARG A 119 -26.96 15.72 -14.87
N VAL A 120 -27.54 16.91 -14.96
CA VAL A 120 -28.56 17.25 -15.94
C VAL A 120 -27.91 17.57 -17.28
N ASP A 121 -28.17 16.71 -18.28
CA ASP A 121 -27.60 16.89 -19.63
C ASP A 121 -28.29 18.01 -20.43
N GLU A 122 -29.59 18.24 -20.22
CA GLU A 122 -30.37 19.28 -20.93
C GLU A 122 -31.40 19.94 -19.99
N SER A 123 -31.58 21.26 -20.11
CA SER A 123 -32.60 21.97 -19.33
C SER A 123 -34.01 21.53 -19.72
N GLY A 124 -34.86 21.19 -18.75
CA GLY A 124 -36.20 20.67 -19.08
C GLY A 124 -37.09 20.32 -17.90
N ASP A 125 -38.28 19.80 -18.22
CA ASP A 125 -39.19 19.19 -17.26
C ASP A 125 -38.91 17.68 -17.18
N TYR A 126 -38.72 17.18 -15.96
CA TYR A 126 -38.46 15.79 -15.62
C TYR A 126 -39.62 15.22 -14.80
N VAL A 127 -39.73 13.89 -14.75
CA VAL A 127 -40.73 13.20 -13.92
C VAL A 127 -40.05 12.49 -12.76
N VAL A 128 -40.48 12.81 -11.54
CA VAL A 128 -40.06 12.13 -10.30
C VAL A 128 -41.18 11.23 -9.83
N VAL A 129 -40.87 9.94 -9.65
CA VAL A 129 -41.82 8.93 -9.17
C VAL A 129 -41.41 8.45 -7.80
N VAL A 130 -42.28 8.63 -6.80
CA VAL A 130 -42.10 8.03 -5.47
C VAL A 130 -42.89 6.73 -5.44
N SER A 131 -42.21 5.60 -5.22
CA SER A 131 -42.82 4.28 -5.18
C SER A 131 -42.49 3.54 -3.90
N GLY A 132 -43.43 2.74 -3.39
CA GLY A 132 -43.12 1.71 -2.41
C GLY A 132 -42.28 0.57 -3.01
N ASN A 133 -41.48 -0.12 -2.18
CA ASN A 133 -40.66 -1.26 -2.62
C ASN A 133 -41.49 -2.48 -3.03
N ASP A 134 -42.66 -2.68 -2.40
CA ASP A 134 -43.56 -3.78 -2.72
C ASP A 134 -45.04 -3.41 -2.49
N ALA A 135 -45.94 -4.37 -2.74
CA ALA A 135 -47.39 -4.19 -2.63
C ALA A 135 -47.92 -3.85 -1.22
N HIS A 136 -47.09 -3.97 -0.19
CA HIS A 136 -47.38 -3.66 1.20
C HIS A 136 -46.66 -2.40 1.70
N SER A 137 -45.81 -1.78 0.88
CA SER A 137 -45.13 -0.54 1.20
C SER A 137 -46.07 0.65 1.09
N TYR A 138 -46.65 1.04 2.23
CA TYR A 138 -47.49 2.23 2.39
C TYR A 138 -46.92 3.14 3.47
N GLY A 139 -47.31 4.40 3.43
CA GLY A 139 -47.05 5.34 4.52
C GLY A 139 -46.52 6.69 4.06
N PRO A 140 -46.32 7.59 5.02
CA PRO A 140 -45.89 8.95 4.76
C PRO A 140 -44.42 9.01 4.35
N PHE A 141 -44.11 9.94 3.46
CA PHE A 141 -42.77 10.25 2.99
C PHE A 141 -42.53 11.75 2.88
N ASN A 142 -41.26 12.12 2.80
CA ASN A 142 -40.79 13.42 2.37
C ASN A 142 -39.86 13.21 1.17
N VAL A 143 -39.97 14.09 0.18
CA VAL A 143 -38.98 14.23 -0.88
C VAL A 143 -38.25 15.54 -0.65
N ASN A 144 -36.93 15.51 -0.61
CA ASN A 144 -36.11 16.71 -0.65
C ASN A 144 -35.33 16.70 -1.97
N THR A 145 -35.34 17.84 -2.64
CA THR A 145 -34.57 18.10 -3.86
C THR A 145 -33.61 19.24 -3.55
N ARG A 146 -32.37 19.16 -4.02
CA ARG A 146 -31.38 20.24 -3.93
C ARG A 146 -30.39 20.16 -5.08
N VAL A 147 -29.80 21.30 -5.43
CA VAL A 147 -28.61 21.32 -6.29
C VAL A 147 -27.39 21.05 -5.43
N VAL A 148 -26.49 20.21 -5.92
CA VAL A 148 -25.20 19.92 -5.30
C VAL A 148 -24.19 20.91 -5.87
N GLU A 149 -23.65 21.76 -5.01
CA GLU A 149 -22.55 22.65 -5.36
C GLU A 149 -21.24 21.87 -5.35
N LEU A 150 -20.46 22.01 -6.42
CA LEU A 150 -19.13 21.42 -6.55
C LEU A 150 -18.06 22.50 -6.61
N THR A 151 -16.90 22.21 -6.05
CA THR A 151 -15.71 23.05 -6.26
C THR A 151 -15.18 22.90 -7.68
N ASP A 152 -15.19 21.66 -8.18
CA ASP A 152 -14.79 21.31 -9.55
C ASP A 152 -13.42 21.86 -9.98
N ALA A 153 -12.45 21.84 -9.08
CA ALA A 153 -11.10 22.37 -9.34
C ALA A 153 -10.20 21.36 -10.08
N ASP A 154 -9.31 21.87 -10.92
CA ASP A 154 -8.26 21.09 -11.60
C ASP A 154 -7.02 20.85 -10.72
N SER A 155 -7.00 21.43 -9.51
CA SER A 155 -5.93 21.28 -8.53
C SER A 155 -6.49 21.20 -7.12
N VAL A 156 -5.82 20.45 -6.25
CA VAL A 156 -6.12 20.39 -4.81
C VAL A 156 -5.04 21.11 -4.01
N THR A 157 -5.48 21.93 -3.05
CA THR A 157 -4.60 22.59 -2.07
C THR A 157 -4.64 21.78 -0.78
N VAL A 158 -3.50 21.59 -0.13
CA VAL A 158 -3.43 20.91 1.17
C VAL A 158 -4.31 21.63 2.19
N GLY A 159 -5.21 20.89 2.84
CA GLY A 159 -6.20 21.41 3.79
C GLY A 159 -7.51 21.89 3.16
N GLU A 160 -7.64 21.86 1.83
CA GLU A 160 -8.84 22.33 1.11
C GLU A 160 -9.42 21.18 0.24
N PRO A 161 -10.56 20.59 0.61
CA PRO A 161 -11.16 19.51 -0.16
C PRO A 161 -11.74 20.00 -1.50
N VAL A 162 -11.71 19.12 -2.50
CA VAL A 162 -12.31 19.31 -3.82
C VAL A 162 -13.53 18.40 -3.94
N ASP A 163 -14.70 19.01 -4.02
CA ASP A 163 -15.94 18.30 -4.33
C ASP A 163 -16.11 18.14 -5.85
N SER A 164 -16.04 16.88 -6.25
CA SER A 164 -16.02 16.23 -7.56
C SER A 164 -17.36 15.77 -8.13
N TRP A 165 -17.55 15.78 -9.46
CA TRP A 165 -18.37 14.80 -10.17
C TRP A 165 -17.49 13.91 -11.05
N LEU A 166 -17.67 12.60 -10.94
CA LEU A 166 -17.06 11.62 -11.82
C LEU A 166 -18.09 11.18 -12.88
N GLN A 167 -17.71 11.21 -14.16
CA GLN A 167 -18.51 10.70 -15.27
C GLN A 167 -17.66 9.73 -16.11
N GLY A 168 -17.74 8.44 -15.81
CA GLY A 168 -17.00 7.39 -16.51
C GLY A 168 -15.55 7.26 -16.04
N SER A 169 -14.58 7.53 -16.93
CA SER A 169 -13.24 6.94 -16.86
C SER A 169 -12.41 7.32 -15.63
N SER A 170 -12.01 8.58 -15.55
CA SER A 170 -11.11 9.09 -14.52
C SER A 170 -11.04 10.60 -14.62
N ARG A 171 -10.58 11.23 -13.55
CA ARG A 171 -10.24 12.65 -13.51
C ARG A 171 -8.85 12.83 -12.95
N GLU A 172 -8.05 13.63 -13.64
CA GLU A 172 -6.73 14.04 -13.17
C GLU A 172 -6.84 15.38 -12.42
N ILE A 173 -6.20 15.47 -11.26
CA ILE A 173 -6.13 16.66 -10.42
C ILE A 173 -4.67 16.91 -10.06
N SER A 174 -4.20 18.15 -10.18
CA SER A 174 -2.84 18.53 -9.83
C SER A 174 -2.69 18.75 -8.32
N LEU A 175 -1.57 18.32 -7.74
CA LEU A 175 -1.21 18.56 -6.35
C LEU A 175 0.25 19.04 -6.27
N THR A 176 0.49 20.17 -5.61
CA THR A 176 1.84 20.66 -5.32
C THR A 176 2.14 20.45 -3.84
N ILE A 177 3.23 19.75 -3.54
CA ILE A 177 3.76 19.61 -2.18
C ILE A 177 4.90 20.61 -2.01
N GLU A 178 4.72 21.56 -1.08
CA GLU A 178 5.73 22.61 -0.82
C GLU A 178 6.81 22.14 0.16
N GLU A 179 6.42 21.36 1.16
CA GLU A 179 7.29 20.88 2.24
C GLU A 179 7.26 19.36 2.33
N ALA A 180 8.44 18.77 2.54
CA ALA A 180 8.56 17.33 2.72
C ALA A 180 7.81 16.91 3.98
N GLY A 181 6.97 15.88 3.91
CA GLY A 181 6.17 15.48 5.06
C GLY A 181 5.32 14.25 4.79
N LEU A 182 4.70 13.75 5.85
CA LEU A 182 3.69 12.70 5.75
C LEU A 182 2.35 13.36 5.41
N TYR A 183 1.70 12.89 4.35
CA TYR A 183 0.41 13.39 3.90
C TYR A 183 -0.58 12.24 3.83
N GLN A 184 -1.84 12.56 4.10
CA GLN A 184 -2.97 11.66 3.91
C GLN A 184 -3.87 12.22 2.82
N LEU A 185 -4.10 11.41 1.80
CA LEU A 185 -5.00 11.68 0.70
C LEU A 185 -6.20 10.75 0.83
N GLU A 186 -7.41 11.30 0.82
CA GLU A 186 -8.64 10.51 0.83
C GLU A 186 -9.52 10.89 -0.35
N MET A 187 -10.03 9.88 -1.05
CA MET A 187 -11.11 10.01 -2.01
C MET A 187 -12.34 9.27 -1.48
N ARG A 188 -13.44 10.00 -1.31
CA ARG A 188 -14.65 9.50 -0.67
C ARG A 188 -15.85 9.60 -1.59
N SER A 189 -16.67 8.55 -1.65
CA SER A 189 -17.89 8.54 -2.48
C SER A 189 -18.94 7.61 -1.91
N ASP A 190 -20.17 8.11 -1.79
CA ASP A 190 -21.34 7.27 -1.48
C ASP A 190 -21.93 6.63 -2.74
N ASP A 191 -21.56 7.11 -3.93
CA ASP A 191 -22.19 6.76 -5.20
C ASP A 191 -21.44 5.64 -5.95
N PHE A 192 -20.15 5.46 -5.66
CA PHE A 192 -19.32 4.45 -6.31
C PHE A 192 -18.13 4.04 -5.43
N ASP A 193 -17.56 2.88 -5.75
CA ASP A 193 -16.34 2.33 -5.15
C ASP A 193 -15.12 3.17 -5.57
N ALA A 194 -14.51 3.90 -4.61
CA ALA A 194 -13.48 4.88 -4.89
C ALA A 194 -12.16 4.21 -5.27
N TYR A 195 -11.38 4.88 -6.12
CA TYR A 195 -10.03 4.44 -6.44
C TYR A 195 -9.19 5.67 -6.73
N LEU A 196 -8.14 5.83 -5.94
CA LEU A 196 -7.23 6.96 -6.01
C LEU A 196 -5.85 6.48 -6.43
N GLU A 197 -5.27 7.13 -7.43
CA GLU A 197 -3.86 6.99 -7.77
C GLU A 197 -3.14 8.32 -7.55
N ILE A 198 -1.89 8.28 -7.13
CA ILE A 198 -0.98 9.42 -7.10
C ILE A 198 0.29 9.04 -7.86
N THR A 199 0.75 9.93 -8.74
CA THR A 199 2.06 9.83 -9.39
C THR A 199 2.86 11.10 -9.14
N GLY A 200 4.19 10.99 -9.09
CA GLY A 200 5.06 12.10 -8.69
C GLY A 200 6.48 12.01 -9.25
N PRO A 201 7.39 12.86 -8.75
CA PRO A 201 8.78 12.90 -9.19
C PRO A 201 9.50 11.56 -8.98
N ASN A 202 10.58 11.33 -9.73
CA ASN A 202 11.45 10.15 -9.61
C ASN A 202 10.71 8.80 -9.78
N GLY A 203 9.60 8.79 -10.51
CA GLY A 203 8.81 7.57 -10.74
C GLY A 203 7.99 7.14 -9.54
N TYR A 204 7.76 8.03 -8.57
CA TYR A 204 6.84 7.78 -7.47
C TYR A 204 5.42 7.50 -8.01
N ALA A 205 4.80 6.42 -7.53
CA ALA A 205 3.44 6.04 -7.87
C ALA A 205 2.82 5.24 -6.73
N ARG A 206 1.57 5.56 -6.36
CA ARG A 206 0.77 4.83 -5.38
C ARG A 206 -0.68 4.79 -5.78
N GLU A 207 -1.39 3.80 -5.28
CA GLU A 207 -2.81 3.62 -5.50
C GLU A 207 -3.47 2.97 -4.28
N ASP A 208 -4.75 3.27 -4.07
CA ASP A 208 -5.60 2.65 -3.06
C ASP A 208 -7.08 2.74 -3.48
N ASP A 209 -7.91 1.80 -3.03
CA ASP A 209 -9.34 1.74 -3.33
C ASP A 209 -10.26 1.62 -2.10
N ASP A 210 -9.85 0.93 -1.03
CA ASP A 210 -10.77 0.66 0.09
C ASP A 210 -10.20 0.88 1.51
N SER A 211 -8.99 1.42 1.64
CA SER A 211 -8.33 1.54 2.95
C SER A 211 -8.99 2.56 3.89
N ALA A 212 -9.84 3.48 3.41
CA ALA A 212 -10.60 4.40 4.26
C ALA A 212 -11.92 3.81 4.81
N GLY A 213 -12.30 2.60 4.38
CA GLY A 213 -13.57 1.97 4.74
C GLY A 213 -14.75 2.53 3.94
N ASN A 214 -15.90 1.86 3.98
CA ASN A 214 -17.06 2.17 3.11
C ASN A 214 -16.74 2.20 1.60
N LEU A 215 -15.68 1.52 1.16
CA LEU A 215 -15.17 1.60 -0.23
C LEU A 215 -14.58 2.99 -0.58
N ASP A 216 -14.17 3.76 0.44
CA ASP A 216 -13.39 5.00 0.28
C ASP A 216 -11.89 4.64 0.17
N ALA A 217 -11.17 5.35 -0.68
CA ALA A 217 -9.73 5.20 -0.87
C ALA A 217 -8.94 6.12 0.06
N ARG A 218 -7.82 5.62 0.62
CA ARG A 218 -6.87 6.41 1.42
C ARG A 218 -5.43 6.02 1.14
N ILE A 219 -4.64 7.02 0.74
CA ILE A 219 -3.19 6.93 0.63
C ILE A 219 -2.57 7.77 1.75
N ALA A 220 -1.78 7.15 2.62
CA ALA A 220 -0.95 7.85 3.58
C ALA A 220 0.52 7.60 3.21
N ASP A 221 1.28 8.65 2.91
CA ASP A 221 2.65 8.49 2.43
C ASP A 221 3.53 9.73 2.65
N PHE A 222 4.84 9.52 2.75
CA PHE A 222 5.82 10.60 2.82
C PHE A 222 6.06 11.17 1.42
N LEU A 223 5.69 12.43 1.22
CA LEU A 223 5.84 13.12 -0.05
C LEU A 223 6.96 14.15 0.04
N ALA A 224 7.89 14.09 -0.91
CA ALA A 224 8.92 15.11 -1.10
C ALA A 224 8.32 16.35 -1.80
N PRO A 225 8.93 17.54 -1.66
CA PRO A 225 8.49 18.72 -2.39
C PRO A 225 8.50 18.50 -3.90
N GLY A 226 7.42 18.89 -4.58
CA GLY A 226 7.28 18.69 -6.02
C GLY A 226 5.84 18.67 -6.49
N GLU A 227 5.70 18.42 -7.80
CA GLU A 227 4.41 18.30 -8.48
C GLU A 227 3.98 16.83 -8.57
N TYR A 228 2.73 16.58 -8.22
CA TYR A 228 2.08 15.29 -8.25
C TYR A 228 0.79 15.36 -9.07
N THR A 229 0.40 14.24 -9.66
CA THR A 229 -0.88 14.05 -10.35
C THR A 229 -1.70 13.02 -9.59
N LEU A 230 -2.89 13.42 -9.17
CA LEU A 230 -3.90 12.54 -8.59
C LEU A 230 -4.86 12.08 -9.68
N THR A 231 -5.08 10.78 -9.81
CA THR A 231 -6.10 10.21 -10.70
C THR A 231 -7.23 9.67 -9.85
N ALA A 232 -8.34 10.40 -9.82
CA ALA A 232 -9.57 10.00 -9.17
C ALA A 232 -10.43 9.19 -10.15
N ARG A 233 -10.82 7.97 -9.80
CA ARG A 233 -11.72 7.15 -10.61
C ARG A 233 -12.55 6.21 -9.73
N SER A 234 -13.43 5.46 -10.37
CA SER A 234 -14.06 4.30 -9.73
C SER A 234 -13.17 3.06 -9.89
N ALA A 235 -13.27 2.12 -8.95
CA ALA A 235 -12.47 0.89 -8.97
C ALA A 235 -12.62 0.09 -10.28
N TYR A 236 -13.82 0.12 -10.89
CA TYR A 236 -14.14 -0.61 -12.12
C TYR A 236 -14.21 0.28 -13.39
N GLY A 237 -14.01 1.60 -13.26
CA GLY A 237 -13.89 2.55 -14.39
C GLY A 237 -15.19 2.94 -15.08
N ASP A 238 -16.35 2.58 -14.52
CA ASP A 238 -17.69 2.88 -15.04
C ASP A 238 -18.60 3.61 -14.04
N GLY A 239 -18.09 3.93 -12.85
CA GLY A 239 -18.79 4.68 -11.81
C GLY A 239 -19.12 6.12 -12.21
N ASN A 240 -20.28 6.60 -11.76
CA ASN A 240 -20.72 7.97 -11.93
C ASN A 240 -21.29 8.46 -10.60
N GLY A 241 -20.95 9.69 -10.20
CA GLY A 241 -21.41 10.22 -8.93
C GLY A 241 -20.55 11.34 -8.38
N VAL A 242 -20.96 11.88 -7.24
CA VAL A 242 -20.15 12.88 -6.54
C VAL A 242 -19.06 12.20 -5.72
N TYR A 243 -17.93 12.88 -5.57
CA TYR A 243 -16.88 12.45 -4.66
C TYR A 243 -16.21 13.65 -4.01
N THR A 244 -15.60 13.44 -2.84
CA THR A 244 -14.75 14.44 -2.20
C THR A 244 -13.31 13.95 -2.20
N LEU A 245 -12.39 14.76 -2.72
CA LEU A 245 -10.96 14.51 -2.65
C LEU A 245 -10.34 15.48 -1.63
N SER A 246 -9.57 14.96 -0.69
CA SER A 246 -8.89 15.77 0.33
C SER A 246 -7.44 15.35 0.47
N VAL A 247 -6.58 16.33 0.79
CA VAL A 247 -5.16 16.13 1.07
C VAL A 247 -4.84 16.89 2.35
N GLU A 248 -4.39 16.19 3.38
CA GLU A 248 -4.11 16.75 4.69
C GLU A 248 -2.69 16.36 5.14
N PRO A 249 -1.97 17.23 5.87
CA PRO A 249 -0.78 16.80 6.59
C PRO A 249 -1.17 15.74 7.62
N HIS A 250 -0.38 14.69 7.73
CA HIS A 250 -0.58 13.63 8.70
C HIS A 250 0.51 13.71 9.77
N GLU A 251 0.11 13.96 11.02
CA GLU A 251 1.05 14.03 12.13
C GLU A 251 1.65 12.64 12.41
N LEU A 252 2.96 12.60 12.63
CA LEU A 252 3.65 11.37 12.99
C LEU A 252 3.20 10.89 14.39
N PRO A 253 3.03 9.58 14.60
CA PRO A 253 2.88 9.04 15.94
C PRO A 253 4.18 9.28 16.73
N GLY A 254 4.14 10.14 17.74
CA GLY A 254 5.25 10.38 18.67
C GLY A 254 5.89 11.76 18.54
N ASN A 255 7.06 11.93 19.17
CA ASN A 255 7.77 13.21 19.25
C ASN A 255 9.00 13.29 18.33
N GLY A 256 9.16 12.35 17.40
CA GLY A 256 10.33 12.27 16.51
C GLY A 256 10.05 12.88 15.15
N GLU A 257 11.07 13.49 14.54
CA GLU A 257 11.03 13.95 13.15
C GLU A 257 11.20 12.74 12.20
N LEU A 258 10.54 12.77 11.04
CA LEU A 258 10.73 11.78 9.99
C LEU A 258 11.94 12.16 9.14
N ARG A 259 12.89 11.23 9.01
CA ARG A 259 14.12 11.39 8.25
C ARG A 259 14.34 10.16 7.38
N ASN A 260 14.17 10.33 6.07
CA ASN A 260 14.33 9.26 5.08
C ASN A 260 15.72 9.23 4.39
N ASP A 261 16.60 10.18 4.74
CA ASP A 261 17.95 10.27 4.21
C ASP A 261 18.93 10.93 5.19
N GLY A 262 20.19 11.04 4.78
CA GLY A 262 21.22 11.80 5.49
C GLY A 262 22.11 10.95 6.40
N ALA A 263 22.80 11.61 7.33
CA ALA A 263 23.78 10.97 8.20
C ALA A 263 23.10 10.24 9.37
N LEU A 264 23.60 9.05 9.73
CA LEU A 264 23.26 8.30 10.93
C LEU A 264 24.53 8.16 11.77
N THR A 265 24.51 8.73 12.97
CA THR A 265 25.64 8.73 13.90
C THR A 265 25.38 7.84 15.11
N PRO A 266 26.42 7.39 15.84
CA PRO A 266 26.22 6.65 17.08
C PRO A 266 25.31 7.41 18.06
N ASP A 267 24.40 6.69 18.71
CA ASP A 267 23.33 7.18 19.60
C ASP A 267 22.14 7.86 18.90
N ASP A 268 22.11 7.91 17.56
CA ASP A 268 20.94 8.37 16.83
C ASP A 268 19.77 7.37 16.91
N SER A 269 18.57 7.92 17.00
CA SER A 269 17.32 7.22 16.73
C SER A 269 16.39 8.15 15.95
N LEU A 270 15.85 7.65 14.83
CA LEU A 270 14.99 8.39 13.92
C LEU A 270 13.79 7.56 13.50
N ASN A 271 12.74 8.24 13.03
CA ASN A 271 11.63 7.60 12.34
C ASN A 271 11.83 7.76 10.84
N GLY A 272 11.59 6.70 10.09
CA GLY A 272 11.56 6.70 8.64
C GLY A 272 10.22 6.19 8.13
N TRP A 273 9.97 6.42 6.85
CA TRP A 273 8.79 5.94 6.15
C TRP A 273 9.19 5.34 4.82
N TYR A 274 8.97 4.04 4.67
CA TYR A 274 9.28 3.32 3.45
C TYR A 274 8.11 3.42 2.48
N SER A 275 8.39 3.85 1.25
CA SER A 275 7.42 4.01 0.16
C SER A 275 7.82 3.20 -1.05
N GLY A 276 8.25 1.95 -0.86
CA GLY A 276 8.62 1.04 -1.96
C GLY A 276 9.93 1.38 -2.67
N GLN A 277 10.64 2.41 -2.21
CA GLN A 277 11.96 2.81 -2.67
C GLN A 277 12.95 2.62 -1.53
N GLU A 278 14.13 2.11 -1.88
CA GLU A 278 15.22 1.93 -0.92
C GLU A 278 15.66 3.29 -0.35
N LEU A 279 15.83 3.34 0.97
CA LEU A 279 16.24 4.55 1.69
C LEU A 279 17.71 4.43 2.05
N ASN A 280 18.51 5.44 1.70
CA ASN A 280 19.95 5.41 1.89
C ASN A 280 20.40 6.43 2.94
N TYR A 281 21.16 5.94 3.93
CA TYR A 281 21.76 6.72 5.00
C TYR A 281 23.28 6.59 4.95
N GLN A 282 23.99 7.63 5.38
CA GLN A 282 25.44 7.61 5.53
C GLN A 282 25.80 7.37 6.99
N VAL A 283 26.48 6.27 7.28
CA VAL A 283 26.98 5.94 8.63
C VAL A 283 28.44 6.35 8.73
N GLU A 284 28.77 7.20 9.71
CA GLU A 284 30.15 7.66 9.95
C GLU A 284 30.68 7.06 11.26
N ILE A 285 31.77 6.31 11.16
CA ILE A 285 32.46 5.67 12.29
C ILE A 285 33.76 6.42 12.54
N GLU A 286 33.86 7.09 13.68
CA GLU A 286 35.08 7.81 14.09
C GLU A 286 36.08 6.89 14.80
N GLU A 287 35.58 5.99 15.65
CA GLU A 287 36.38 5.09 16.47
C GLU A 287 36.02 3.63 16.17
N ALA A 288 37.03 2.79 16.03
CA ALA A 288 36.83 1.35 15.81
C ALA A 288 36.11 0.75 17.01
N GLY A 289 35.06 -0.05 16.78
CA GLY A 289 34.27 -0.61 17.86
C GLY A 289 33.13 -1.47 17.37
N MET A 290 32.43 -2.10 18.32
CA MET A 290 31.17 -2.77 18.03
C MET A 290 30.05 -1.75 17.94
N TYR A 291 29.27 -1.83 16.88
CA TYR A 291 28.09 -1.02 16.67
C TYR A 291 26.91 -1.92 16.38
N GLN A 292 25.74 -1.48 16.82
CA GLN A 292 24.48 -2.13 16.56
C GLN A 292 23.55 -1.15 15.85
N ILE A 293 23.07 -1.53 14.67
CA ILE A 293 22.07 -0.82 13.89
C ILE A 293 20.81 -1.69 13.87
N GLU A 294 19.68 -1.15 14.30
CA GLU A 294 18.39 -1.84 14.27
C GLU A 294 17.34 -1.04 13.51
N MET A 295 16.61 -1.71 12.64
CA MET A 295 15.39 -1.22 11.99
C MET A 295 14.20 -2.00 12.54
N ARG A 296 13.24 -1.29 13.12
CA ARG A 296 12.03 -1.89 13.70
C ARG A 296 10.78 -1.35 13.03
N SER A 297 9.83 -2.22 12.71
CA SER A 297 8.57 -1.82 12.10
C SER A 297 7.42 -2.79 12.42
N ASN A 298 6.21 -2.24 12.52
CA ASN A 298 4.98 -3.04 12.52
C ASN A 298 4.29 -3.06 11.15
N ASP A 299 4.73 -2.20 10.22
CA ASP A 299 4.08 -1.97 8.93
C ASP A 299 4.84 -2.63 7.77
N VAL A 300 6.17 -2.75 7.89
CA VAL A 300 7.05 -3.34 6.88
C VAL A 300 7.90 -4.47 7.48
N ASP A 301 8.31 -5.40 6.62
CA ASP A 301 9.25 -6.47 6.95
C ASP A 301 10.67 -5.91 6.82
N SER A 302 11.33 -5.62 7.94
CA SER A 302 12.53 -4.77 7.95
C SER A 302 13.69 -5.46 7.23
N TYR A 303 14.50 -4.69 6.52
CA TYR A 303 15.70 -5.21 5.87
C TYR A 303 16.77 -4.12 5.80
N LEU A 304 17.95 -4.44 6.33
CA LEU A 304 19.12 -3.57 6.31
C LEU A 304 20.21 -4.16 5.42
N VAL A 305 20.88 -3.31 4.65
CA VAL A 305 22.17 -3.58 4.01
C VAL A 305 23.15 -2.51 4.48
N LEU A 306 24.33 -2.90 4.95
CA LEU A 306 25.43 -2.01 5.29
C LEU A 306 26.64 -2.33 4.43
N GLU A 307 27.01 -1.41 3.56
CA GLU A 307 28.19 -1.50 2.69
C GLU A 307 29.26 -0.53 3.18
N GLY A 308 30.54 -0.92 3.06
CA GLY A 308 31.63 -0.13 3.61
C GLY A 308 32.95 -0.23 2.85
N PRO A 309 34.00 0.42 3.37
CA PRO A 309 35.33 0.39 2.76
C PRO A 309 35.87 -1.04 2.64
N ASN A 310 36.75 -1.25 1.65
CA ASN A 310 37.41 -2.53 1.39
C ASN A 310 36.45 -3.71 1.09
N GLY A 311 35.23 -3.42 0.61
CA GLY A 311 34.26 -4.45 0.25
C GLY A 311 33.49 -5.02 1.45
N TYR A 312 33.50 -4.33 2.59
CA TYR A 312 32.64 -4.68 3.71
C TYR A 312 31.17 -4.70 3.26
N TYR A 313 30.46 -5.77 3.61
CA TYR A 313 29.06 -5.98 3.26
C TYR A 313 28.37 -6.77 4.38
N ARG A 314 27.23 -6.24 4.84
CA ARG A 314 26.33 -6.93 5.77
C ARG A 314 24.89 -6.72 5.36
N GLU A 315 24.07 -7.72 5.61
CA GLU A 315 22.63 -7.61 5.48
C GLU A 315 21.96 -8.37 6.62
N ASP A 316 20.77 -7.93 7.01
CA ASP A 316 19.92 -8.61 7.99
C ASP A 316 18.46 -8.19 7.81
N ASP A 317 17.52 -9.10 8.10
CA ASP A 317 16.08 -8.87 8.00
C ASP A 317 15.26 -9.24 9.26
N ASP A 318 15.69 -10.21 10.06
CA ASP A 318 14.87 -10.68 11.19
C ASP A 318 15.62 -10.93 12.52
N SER A 319 16.90 -10.58 12.62
CA SER A 319 17.69 -10.89 13.82
C SER A 319 17.28 -10.10 15.06
N ALA A 320 16.55 -8.97 14.94
CA ALA A 320 16.03 -8.22 16.08
C ALA A 320 14.76 -8.83 16.71
N GLY A 321 14.22 -9.90 16.12
CA GLY A 321 13.00 -10.57 16.54
C GLY A 321 11.76 -10.04 15.81
N ASN A 322 10.73 -10.87 15.71
CA ASN A 322 9.63 -10.65 14.75
C ASN A 322 10.16 -10.53 13.31
N LEU A 323 9.94 -9.38 12.67
CA LEU A 323 10.40 -9.02 11.33
C LEU A 323 11.28 -7.74 11.40
N ASP A 324 11.98 -7.58 12.52
CA ASP A 324 12.87 -6.45 12.76
C ASP A 324 14.31 -6.86 12.43
N ALA A 325 15.03 -5.99 11.72
CA ALA A 325 16.39 -6.23 11.26
C ALA A 325 17.42 -5.69 12.26
N ARG A 326 18.53 -6.41 12.43
CA ARG A 326 19.68 -5.98 13.26
C ARG A 326 21.02 -6.36 12.64
N ILE A 327 21.85 -5.35 12.39
CA ILE A 327 23.28 -5.53 12.12
C ILE A 327 24.05 -5.20 13.40
N ALA A 328 24.79 -6.17 13.94
CA ALA A 328 25.69 -5.99 15.07
C ALA A 328 27.10 -6.48 14.69
N ASP A 329 28.03 -5.57 14.42
CA ASP A 329 29.35 -5.90 13.87
C ASP A 329 30.44 -4.94 14.37
N PHE A 330 31.70 -5.36 14.27
CA PHE A 330 32.85 -4.54 14.57
C PHE A 330 33.19 -3.68 13.35
N LEU A 331 33.02 -2.37 13.48
CA LEU A 331 33.25 -1.42 12.40
C LEU A 331 34.58 -0.69 12.62
N ALA A 332 35.36 -0.58 11.56
CA ALA A 332 36.55 0.25 11.53
C ALA A 332 36.18 1.72 11.25
N PRO A 333 37.06 2.69 11.57
CA PRO A 333 36.82 4.08 11.22
C PRO A 333 36.65 4.26 9.71
N GLY A 334 35.58 4.95 9.31
CA GLY A 334 35.22 5.08 7.91
C GLY A 334 33.78 5.53 7.69
N VAL A 335 33.41 5.66 6.41
CA VAL A 335 32.05 5.98 5.98
C VAL A 335 31.45 4.73 5.34
N TYR A 336 30.24 4.40 5.75
CA TYR A 336 29.45 3.27 5.30
C TYR A 336 28.13 3.76 4.70
N GLU A 337 27.59 3.01 3.75
CA GLU A 337 26.27 3.23 3.16
C GLU A 337 25.29 2.23 3.76
N LEU A 338 24.26 2.73 4.42
CA LEU A 338 23.21 1.91 5.01
C LEU A 338 21.94 2.05 4.16
N THR A 339 21.53 0.97 3.53
CA THR A 339 20.26 0.87 2.82
C THR A 339 19.21 0.24 3.73
N ALA A 340 18.13 0.97 4.00
CA ALA A 340 16.93 0.47 4.67
C ALA A 340 15.82 0.23 3.64
N ARG A 341 15.26 -0.98 3.63
CA ARG A 341 14.18 -1.39 2.72
C ARG A 341 13.30 -2.45 3.37
N THR A 342 12.31 -2.93 2.62
CA THR A 342 11.55 -4.12 3.01
C THR A 342 12.24 -5.39 2.50
N ALA A 343 12.18 -6.49 3.26
CA ALA A 343 12.69 -7.80 2.84
C ALA A 343 11.90 -8.33 1.64
N TYR A 344 10.59 -8.13 1.66
CA TYR A 344 9.66 -8.51 0.60
C TYR A 344 8.56 -7.46 0.38
N GLY A 345 8.08 -7.36 -0.85
CA GLY A 345 6.81 -6.67 -1.17
C GLY A 345 6.92 -5.21 -1.60
N GLN A 346 5.73 -4.60 -1.73
CA GLN A 346 5.53 -3.17 -2.06
C GLN A 346 4.88 -2.43 -0.89
N SER A 347 4.82 -3.08 0.29
CA SER A 347 4.27 -2.49 1.50
C SER A 347 4.94 -1.15 1.78
N SER A 348 4.15 -0.17 2.17
CA SER A 348 4.64 1.11 2.69
C SER A 348 4.34 1.18 4.17
N GLY A 349 5.14 1.95 4.90
CA GLY A 349 4.87 2.15 6.31
C GLY A 349 6.03 2.71 7.08
N MET A 350 5.76 2.94 8.37
CA MET A 350 6.70 3.57 9.28
C MET A 350 7.69 2.56 9.85
N PHE A 351 8.91 3.02 10.09
CA PHE A 351 9.90 2.27 10.87
C PHE A 351 10.69 3.21 11.77
N THR A 352 11.33 2.65 12.78
CA THR A 352 12.35 3.33 13.57
C THR A 352 13.70 2.76 13.21
N LEU A 353 14.68 3.63 12.94
CA LEU A 353 16.07 3.25 12.76
C LEU A 353 16.87 3.78 13.95
N SER A 354 17.71 2.93 14.53
CA SER A 354 18.56 3.30 15.65
C SER A 354 19.96 2.75 15.48
N MET A 355 20.95 3.52 15.91
CA MET A 355 22.35 3.13 15.91
C MET A 355 22.94 3.42 17.29
N GLN A 356 23.63 2.45 17.88
CA GLN A 356 24.30 2.63 19.16
C GLN A 356 25.62 1.86 19.19
N PRO A 357 26.64 2.38 19.92
CA PRO A 357 27.76 1.54 20.34
C PRO A 357 27.23 0.33 21.11
N HIS A 358 27.85 -0.82 20.91
CA HIS A 358 27.51 -2.05 21.64
C HIS A 358 28.72 -2.51 22.44
N ASP A 359 28.54 -2.74 23.73
CA ASP A 359 29.63 -3.27 24.55
C ASP A 359 29.90 -4.73 24.15
N MET A 360 31.15 -5.05 23.86
CA MET A 360 31.56 -6.46 23.81
C MET A 360 31.62 -7.05 25.22
N PRO A 361 31.52 -8.39 25.34
CA PRO A 361 32.05 -9.08 26.51
C PRO A 361 33.48 -8.62 26.80
N ASP A 362 33.95 -8.66 28.06
CA ASP A 362 35.32 -8.30 28.46
C ASP A 362 36.37 -9.26 27.83
N VAL A 363 36.58 -9.17 26.52
CA VAL A 363 37.55 -9.92 25.73
C VAL A 363 38.38 -8.95 24.90
N GLU A 364 39.70 -9.10 24.95
CA GLU A 364 40.61 -8.33 24.10
C GLU A 364 40.61 -8.97 22.70
N LEU A 365 40.15 -8.22 21.70
CA LEU A 365 40.18 -8.67 20.32
C LEU A 365 41.54 -8.46 19.70
N ARG A 366 41.99 -9.48 18.95
CA ARG A 366 43.18 -9.40 18.11
C ARG A 366 42.87 -10.01 16.75
N ASN A 367 42.69 -9.15 15.75
CA ASN A 367 42.38 -9.52 14.38
C ASN A 367 43.61 -9.63 13.45
N GLU A 368 44.80 -9.33 13.97
CA GLU A 368 46.06 -9.43 13.22
C GLU A 368 47.27 -9.66 14.15
N GLY A 369 48.42 -10.01 13.58
CA GLY A 369 49.70 -10.07 14.28
C GLY A 369 50.31 -11.47 14.35
N VAL A 370 51.11 -11.71 15.39
CA VAL A 370 51.84 -12.96 15.59
C VAL A 370 51.09 -13.86 16.57
N LEU A 371 50.89 -15.13 16.22
CA LEU A 371 50.41 -16.17 17.11
C LEU A 371 51.60 -16.80 17.85
N ASN A 372 51.56 -16.75 19.17
CA ASN A 372 52.56 -17.38 20.01
C ASN A 372 52.15 -18.83 20.32
N PRO A 373 53.11 -19.73 20.59
CA PRO A 373 52.80 -21.08 21.06
C PRO A 373 52.01 -21.04 22.38
N ASP A 374 51.03 -21.93 22.51
CA ASP A 374 50.13 -22.08 23.65
C ASP A 374 49.30 -20.83 23.97
N GLU A 375 49.01 -20.03 22.94
CA GLU A 375 48.19 -18.82 23.03
C GLU A 375 46.75 -19.12 22.57
N SER A 376 45.78 -18.57 23.32
CA SER A 376 44.39 -18.42 22.89
C SER A 376 44.12 -16.94 22.67
N ILE A 377 43.55 -16.59 21.53
CA ILE A 377 43.09 -15.24 21.24
C ILE A 377 41.63 -15.22 20.83
N ASN A 378 41.00 -14.07 21.06
CA ASN A 378 39.69 -13.78 20.52
C ASN A 378 39.86 -12.85 19.33
N GLY A 379 39.13 -13.11 18.25
CA GLY A 379 39.02 -12.21 17.12
C GLY A 379 37.58 -12.05 16.70
N TRP A 380 37.31 -11.06 15.87
CA TRP A 380 36.00 -10.81 15.29
C TRP A 380 36.09 -10.87 13.78
N TYR A 381 35.43 -11.85 13.18
CA TYR A 381 35.38 -12.02 11.74
C TYR A 381 34.25 -11.16 11.16
N SER A 382 34.55 -10.37 10.14
CA SER A 382 33.58 -9.50 9.45
C SER A 382 33.59 -9.70 7.93
N GLY A 383 33.85 -10.92 7.45
CA GLY A 383 33.75 -11.29 6.02
C GLY A 383 35.09 -11.37 5.31
N GLU A 384 36.06 -10.53 5.70
CA GLU A 384 37.42 -10.56 5.17
C GLU A 384 38.33 -11.53 5.96
N PRO A 385 39.22 -12.29 5.28
CA PRO A 385 40.14 -13.19 5.96
C PRO A 385 41.12 -12.47 6.88
N LEU A 386 41.18 -12.90 8.14
CA LEU A 386 42.12 -12.40 9.13
C LEU A 386 43.43 -13.17 9.04
N THR A 387 44.54 -12.45 8.88
CA THR A 387 45.85 -13.05 8.64
C THR A 387 46.76 -12.90 9.85
N TYR A 388 47.32 -14.02 10.30
CA TYR A 388 48.30 -14.07 11.37
C TYR A 388 49.61 -14.73 10.92
N GLN A 389 50.69 -14.38 11.61
CA GLN A 389 52.00 -15.03 11.43
C GLN A 389 52.28 -16.02 12.55
N LEU A 390 52.79 -17.19 12.19
CA LEU A 390 53.19 -18.24 13.11
C LEU A 390 54.68 -18.55 12.93
N GLU A 391 55.47 -18.41 13.99
CA GLU A 391 56.90 -18.76 13.97
C GLU A 391 57.12 -20.10 14.68
N VAL A 392 57.65 -21.07 13.93
CA VAL A 392 58.02 -22.40 14.43
C VAL A 392 59.53 -22.42 14.61
N ALA A 393 60.02 -22.47 15.85
CA ALA A 393 61.44 -22.41 16.16
C ALA A 393 62.16 -23.77 16.02
N GLU A 394 61.43 -24.85 16.30
CA GLU A 394 61.90 -26.22 16.19
C GLU A 394 60.81 -27.12 15.59
N SER A 395 61.22 -28.25 15.03
CA SER A 395 60.32 -29.25 14.46
C SER A 395 59.21 -29.63 15.46
N SER A 396 57.96 -29.36 15.12
CA SER A 396 56.82 -29.46 16.05
C SER A 396 55.58 -30.03 15.37
N LEU A 397 54.76 -30.76 16.12
CA LEU A 397 53.36 -30.98 15.79
C LEU A 397 52.60 -29.74 16.24
N VAL A 398 52.00 -29.03 15.29
CA VAL A 398 51.27 -27.79 15.53
C VAL A 398 49.79 -28.09 15.36
N THR A 399 49.00 -27.76 16.39
CA THR A 399 47.55 -27.83 16.36
C THR A 399 46.99 -26.42 16.41
N ILE A 400 46.16 -26.06 15.43
CA ILE A 400 45.46 -24.77 15.34
C ILE A 400 43.97 -25.08 15.32
N GLU A 401 43.26 -24.60 16.33
CA GLU A 401 41.82 -24.79 16.46
C GLU A 401 41.11 -23.43 16.44
N MET A 402 40.10 -23.29 15.59
CA MET A 402 39.25 -22.11 15.52
C MET A 402 37.83 -22.50 15.86
N ARG A 403 37.23 -21.80 16.83
CA ARG A 403 35.86 -22.05 17.28
C ARG A 403 35.00 -20.80 17.20
N SER A 404 33.76 -20.96 16.75
CA SER A 404 32.78 -19.88 16.73
C SER A 404 31.37 -20.40 16.94
N SER A 405 30.60 -19.72 17.79
CA SER A 405 29.15 -19.93 17.88
C SER A 405 28.36 -19.17 16.82
N ASP A 406 29.01 -18.21 16.15
CA ASP A 406 28.34 -17.18 15.38
C ASP A 406 28.43 -17.46 13.87
N PHE A 407 29.44 -18.21 13.44
CA PHE A 407 29.64 -18.56 12.03
C PHE A 407 30.41 -19.88 11.85
N ASP A 408 30.30 -20.45 10.66
CA ASP A 408 31.04 -21.64 10.26
C ASP A 408 32.49 -21.30 9.93
N THR A 409 33.44 -21.90 10.64
CA THR A 409 34.85 -21.50 10.62
C THR A 409 35.62 -22.14 9.46
N PHE A 410 36.71 -21.49 9.03
CA PHE A 410 37.61 -22.03 8.02
C PHE A 410 39.03 -21.55 8.29
N LEU A 411 39.94 -22.49 8.48
CA LEU A 411 41.37 -22.24 8.68
C LEU A 411 42.19 -22.60 7.45
N GLU A 412 43.17 -21.76 7.14
CA GLU A 412 44.20 -22.04 6.13
C GLU A 412 45.59 -21.82 6.73
N LEU A 413 46.48 -22.79 6.56
CA LEU A 413 47.90 -22.70 6.90
C LEU A 413 48.73 -22.77 5.63
N SER A 414 49.63 -21.81 5.43
CA SER A 414 50.55 -21.81 4.30
C SER A 414 51.95 -21.33 4.68
N GLY A 415 52.98 -21.90 4.06
CA GLY A 415 54.37 -21.49 4.27
C GLY A 415 55.35 -22.66 4.15
N GLN A 416 56.59 -22.39 3.74
CA GLN A 416 57.66 -23.40 3.65
C GLN A 416 57.28 -24.68 2.87
N GLY A 417 56.44 -24.56 1.85
CA GLY A 417 55.94 -25.69 1.04
C GLY A 417 54.74 -26.43 1.64
N VAL A 418 54.29 -26.04 2.83
CA VAL A 418 53.04 -26.51 3.44
C VAL A 418 51.87 -25.67 2.93
N ALA A 419 50.77 -26.35 2.62
CA ALA A 419 49.45 -25.76 2.34
C ALA A 419 48.41 -26.74 2.89
N ALA A 420 47.73 -26.35 3.97
CA ALA A 420 46.71 -27.14 4.65
C ALA A 420 45.51 -26.26 4.95
N SER A 421 44.31 -26.84 4.98
CA SER A 421 43.08 -26.14 5.30
C SER A 421 42.08 -27.08 5.93
N ASP A 422 41.24 -26.56 6.81
CA ASP A 422 40.20 -27.32 7.49
C ASP A 422 39.03 -26.39 7.87
N ASP A 423 37.81 -26.90 7.81
CA ASP A 423 36.56 -26.20 8.14
C ASP A 423 35.79 -26.84 9.31
N ASP A 424 35.78 -28.17 9.45
CA ASP A 424 34.94 -28.88 10.43
C ASP A 424 35.67 -29.94 11.30
N GLY A 425 37.00 -29.94 11.30
CA GLY A 425 37.84 -30.96 11.95
C GLY A 425 37.75 -31.01 13.48
N ALA A 426 37.31 -29.93 14.15
CA ALA A 426 37.03 -29.91 15.58
C ALA A 426 35.60 -30.37 15.93
N GLY A 427 34.77 -30.65 14.92
CA GLY A 427 33.39 -31.10 15.04
C GLY A 427 32.39 -29.94 15.06
N GLY A 428 31.18 -30.20 14.54
CA GLY A 428 30.20 -29.12 14.33
C GLY A 428 30.61 -28.27 13.15
N THR A 429 30.87 -26.98 13.39
CA THR A 429 31.31 -25.96 12.42
C THR A 429 32.66 -25.34 12.81
N ASP A 430 33.40 -26.03 13.67
CA ASP A 430 34.69 -25.60 14.22
C ASP A 430 35.85 -26.28 13.45
N SER A 431 36.87 -25.50 13.07
CA SER A 431 38.03 -25.97 12.31
C SER A 431 39.18 -26.43 13.21
N LEU A 432 39.89 -27.48 12.78
CA LEU A 432 41.08 -28.03 13.43
C LEU A 432 42.15 -28.45 12.41
N LEU A 433 43.29 -27.77 12.43
CA LEU A 433 44.49 -28.17 11.70
C LEU A 433 45.50 -28.83 12.63
N GLU A 434 45.96 -30.04 12.29
CA GLU A 434 47.05 -30.74 12.97
C GLU A 434 48.18 -31.06 11.98
N GLU A 435 49.26 -30.27 11.99
CA GLU A 435 50.32 -30.35 10.98
C GLU A 435 51.72 -30.50 11.60
N ARG A 436 52.58 -31.27 10.92
CA ARG A 436 53.98 -31.46 11.31
C ARG A 436 54.83 -30.41 10.60
N LEU A 437 55.27 -29.39 11.32
CA LEU A 437 55.96 -28.23 10.75
C LEU A 437 57.45 -28.25 11.09
N LEU A 438 58.27 -27.93 10.09
CA LEU A 438 59.70 -27.66 10.25
C LEU A 438 59.91 -26.22 10.75
N PRO A 439 61.12 -25.88 11.23
CA PRO A 439 61.42 -24.51 11.64
C PRO A 439 61.21 -23.52 10.50
N GLY A 440 60.47 -22.44 10.76
CA GLY A 440 60.14 -21.45 9.75
C GLY A 440 58.97 -20.55 10.13
N THR A 441 58.64 -19.65 9.22
CA THR A 441 57.48 -18.75 9.34
C THR A 441 56.35 -19.24 8.45
N TYR A 442 55.16 -19.30 9.03
CA TYR A 442 53.93 -19.71 8.37
C TYR A 442 52.89 -18.61 8.50
N THR A 443 51.92 -18.61 7.58
CA THR A 443 50.77 -17.72 7.56
C THR A 443 49.54 -18.54 7.91
N VAL A 444 48.79 -18.09 8.91
CA VAL A 444 47.50 -18.64 9.30
C VAL A 444 46.43 -17.65 8.88
N SER A 445 45.49 -18.08 8.03
CA SER A 445 44.33 -17.29 7.63
C SER A 445 43.09 -17.88 8.31
N ALA A 446 42.45 -17.08 9.15
CA ALA A 446 41.21 -17.38 9.84
C ALA A 446 40.06 -16.63 9.17
N ARG A 447 39.04 -17.35 8.71
CA ARG A 447 37.85 -16.77 8.06
C ARG A 447 36.62 -17.63 8.31
N GLY A 448 35.48 -17.20 7.81
CA GLY A 448 34.31 -18.05 7.69
C GLY A 448 34.39 -18.93 6.44
N PHE A 449 33.72 -20.08 6.49
CA PHE A 449 33.45 -20.91 5.31
C PHE A 449 32.68 -20.11 4.24
N SER A 450 31.74 -19.27 4.70
CA SER A 450 31.00 -18.28 3.92
C SER A 450 31.46 -16.86 4.26
N THR A 451 31.47 -15.97 3.27
CA THR A 451 31.75 -14.54 3.46
C THR A 451 30.60 -13.79 4.13
N MET A 452 29.41 -14.42 4.24
CA MET A 452 28.25 -13.84 4.92
C MET A 452 28.30 -14.02 6.44
N GLY A 453 29.19 -14.87 6.97
CA GLY A 453 29.37 -15.04 8.41
C GLY A 453 30.03 -13.83 9.07
N SER A 454 29.65 -13.53 10.31
CA SER A 454 30.36 -12.60 11.20
C SER A 454 30.24 -13.10 12.63
N GLY A 455 31.19 -12.69 13.46
CA GLY A 455 31.05 -12.83 14.89
C GLY A 455 32.37 -13.06 15.59
N LEU A 456 32.24 -13.34 16.88
CA LEU A 456 33.35 -13.63 17.74
C LEU A 456 33.86 -15.05 17.44
N PHE A 457 35.18 -15.21 17.39
CA PHE A 457 35.81 -16.53 17.38
C PHE A 457 36.96 -16.58 18.37
N GLU A 458 37.25 -17.80 18.82
CA GLU A 458 38.44 -18.13 19.58
C GLU A 458 39.41 -18.88 18.66
N LEU A 459 40.69 -18.47 18.66
CA LEU A 459 41.76 -19.13 17.93
C LEU A 459 42.82 -19.61 18.92
N ASN A 460 42.97 -20.93 19.01
CA ASN A 460 43.90 -21.61 19.90
C ASN A 460 45.05 -22.21 19.09
N VAL A 461 46.28 -22.00 19.54
CA VAL A 461 47.47 -22.61 18.95
C VAL A 461 48.25 -23.36 20.02
N SER A 462 48.49 -24.66 19.81
CA SER A 462 49.40 -25.46 20.64
C SER A 462 50.51 -26.06 19.79
N MET A 463 51.71 -26.14 20.35
CA MET A 463 52.87 -26.75 19.69
C MET A 463 53.53 -27.77 20.58
N GLU A 464 53.64 -29.01 20.09
CA GLU A 464 54.40 -30.06 20.76
C GLU A 464 55.66 -30.37 19.94
N PRO A 465 56.88 -30.20 20.49
CA PRO A 465 58.11 -30.56 19.80
C PRO A 465 58.10 -32.04 19.40
N THR A 466 58.42 -32.33 18.14
CA THR A 466 58.52 -33.70 17.64
C THR A 466 59.77 -33.90 16.80
N ASP A 467 60.36 -35.08 16.87
CA ASP A 467 61.44 -35.46 15.95
C ASP A 467 60.85 -35.74 14.56
N ILE A 468 60.81 -34.73 13.69
CA ILE A 468 60.52 -34.91 12.27
C ILE A 468 61.84 -35.24 11.58
N ALA A 469 61.98 -36.46 11.09
CA ALA A 469 63.09 -36.81 10.21
C ALA A 469 62.96 -36.01 8.91
N PRO A 470 63.99 -35.28 8.45
CA PRO A 470 63.91 -34.58 7.17
C PRO A 470 63.69 -35.62 6.06
N GLU A 471 62.63 -35.45 5.27
CA GLU A 471 62.50 -36.22 4.02
C GLU A 471 63.66 -35.83 3.09
N LEU A 472 64.41 -36.85 2.64
CA LEU A 472 65.60 -36.74 1.81
C LEU A 472 65.29 -36.52 0.33
#